data_AF-A0A534SSP1-F1
#
_entry.id   AF-A0A534SSP1-F1
#
_cell.length_a   1.000
_cell.length_b   1.000
_cell.length_c   1.000
_cell.angle_alpha   90.00
_cell.angle_beta   90.00
_cell.angle_gamma   90.00
#
_symmetry.space_group_name_H-M   'P 1'
#
loop_
_entity.id
_entity.type
_entity.pdbx_description
1 polymer ?
#
loop_
_entity_poly.entity_id
_entity_poly.type
_entity_poly.pdbx_seq_one_letter_code
_entity_poly.pdbx_strand_id
1 'polypeptide(L)'
;MIGYVPLISQAFSRREVSISMLDASAGSPPTAAQLLRRHFRDEDADLRGLLRDWERWSAELLESHVSFPVLAYFRSQHDDQSWVAALTAILDVCALVVARIEERPMPTARLTFAMARHAVVDLCAVFSLKPTPPPVDRLPPSEEKRLETFVAAVGVRFRTDEASAAKFKALRAMYEPYVQALSSFLIMPLPEWVSPEGVKDTWHTMA
;
A
#
# COMPACT_ATOMS: atom_id res chain seq x y z
N MET A 1 8.23 -34.69 -13.70
CA MET A 1 8.87 -33.74 -12.77
C MET A 1 7.90 -32.57 -12.57
N ILE A 2 7.17 -32.54 -11.45
CA ILE A 2 6.18 -31.50 -11.07
C ILE A 2 6.63 -30.95 -9.70
N GLY A 3 7.84 -30.39 -9.64
CA GLY A 3 8.47 -29.98 -8.37
C GLY A 3 8.11 -28.57 -7.92
N TYR A 4 7.79 -27.68 -8.86
CA TYR A 4 7.64 -26.24 -8.57
C TYR A 4 6.19 -25.80 -8.33
N VAL A 5 5.19 -26.56 -8.80
CA VAL A 5 3.77 -26.21 -8.66
C VAL A 5 3.34 -26.04 -7.20
N PRO A 6 3.69 -26.95 -6.26
CA PRO A 6 3.32 -26.76 -4.85
C PRO A 6 3.93 -25.51 -4.22
N LEU A 7 5.16 -25.15 -4.62
CA LEU A 7 5.90 -24.00 -4.07
C LEU A 7 5.30 -22.67 -4.56
N ILE A 8 4.92 -22.61 -5.83
CA ILE A 8 4.21 -21.47 -6.46
C ILE A 8 2.82 -21.30 -5.81
N SER A 9 2.07 -22.40 -5.63
CA SER A 9 0.75 -22.34 -4.99
C SER A 9 0.84 -21.84 -3.55
N GLN A 10 1.85 -22.28 -2.78
CA GLN A 10 2.03 -21.83 -1.40
C GLN A 10 2.41 -20.35 -1.31
N ALA A 11 3.28 -19.87 -2.20
CA ALA A 11 3.64 -18.45 -2.27
C ALA A 11 2.44 -17.57 -2.63
N PHE A 12 1.63 -18.01 -3.60
CA PHE A 12 0.39 -17.32 -3.96
C PHE A 12 -0.60 -17.29 -2.79
N SER A 13 -0.91 -18.43 -2.16
CA SER A 13 -1.84 -18.46 -1.02
C SER A 13 -1.40 -17.59 0.15
N ARG A 14 -0.10 -17.57 0.48
CA ARG A 14 0.42 -16.67 1.53
C ARG A 14 0.20 -15.20 1.19
N ARG A 15 0.48 -14.81 -0.06
CA ARG A 15 0.26 -13.44 -0.54
C ARG A 15 -1.19 -13.01 -0.37
N GLU A 16 -2.12 -13.85 -0.82
CA GLU A 16 -3.55 -13.53 -0.87
C GLU A 16 -4.21 -13.43 0.51
N VAL A 17 -3.75 -14.22 1.49
CA VAL A 17 -4.26 -14.13 2.88
C VAL A 17 -4.03 -12.73 3.45
N SER A 18 -2.82 -12.17 3.30
CA SER A 18 -2.52 -10.82 3.81
C SER A 18 -3.28 -9.72 3.07
N ILE A 19 -3.48 -9.87 1.75
CA ILE A 19 -4.28 -8.92 0.96
C ILE A 19 -5.75 -8.95 1.41
N SER A 20 -6.30 -10.14 1.65
CA SER A 20 -7.66 -10.31 2.16
C SER A 20 -7.82 -9.68 3.55
N MET A 21 -6.81 -9.80 4.43
CA MET A 21 -6.80 -9.14 5.73
C MET A 21 -6.68 -7.60 5.62
N LEU A 22 -6.02 -7.09 4.57
CA LEU A 22 -5.94 -5.65 4.33
C LEU A 22 -7.32 -5.06 4.07
N ASP A 23 -8.22 -5.78 3.41
CA ASP A 23 -9.57 -5.32 3.09
C ASP A 23 -10.35 -4.89 4.34
N ALA A 24 -10.21 -5.68 5.42
CA ALA A 24 -10.81 -5.41 6.72
C ALA A 24 -10.20 -4.19 7.43
N SER A 25 -9.00 -3.74 7.07
CA SER A 25 -8.33 -2.57 7.67
C SER A 25 -8.32 -1.32 6.77
N ALA A 26 -8.20 -1.47 5.45
CA ALA A 26 -8.02 -0.39 4.47
C ALA A 26 -9.17 -0.25 3.46
N GLY A 27 -10.18 -1.14 3.50
CA GLY A 27 -11.28 -1.16 2.53
C GLY A 27 -10.90 -1.84 1.21
N SER A 28 -11.89 -1.98 0.32
CA SER A 28 -11.75 -2.56 -1.02
C SER A 28 -12.19 -1.54 -2.07
N PRO A 29 -11.31 -1.01 -2.93
CA PRO A 29 -9.84 -1.16 -2.91
C PRO A 29 -9.18 -0.50 -1.68
N PRO A 30 -7.95 -0.90 -1.30
CA PRO A 30 -7.30 -0.43 -0.08
C PRO A 30 -6.87 1.04 -0.21
N THR A 31 -7.22 1.88 0.76
CA THR A 31 -6.80 3.29 0.79
C THR A 31 -6.07 3.66 2.08
N ALA A 32 -5.09 4.56 1.96
CA ALA A 32 -4.34 5.04 3.12
C ALA A 32 -5.23 5.77 4.13
N ALA A 33 -6.21 6.54 3.65
CA ALA A 33 -7.17 7.24 4.50
C ALA A 33 -8.00 6.27 5.34
N GLN A 34 -8.49 5.19 4.73
CA GLN A 34 -9.34 4.21 5.43
C GLN A 34 -8.55 3.42 6.47
N LEU A 35 -7.31 3.04 6.14
CA LEU A 35 -6.41 2.36 7.07
C LEU A 35 -6.15 3.24 8.29
N LEU A 36 -5.71 4.49 8.09
CA LEU A 36 -5.52 5.42 9.18
C LEU A 36 -6.83 5.67 9.96
N ARG A 37 -7.96 5.82 9.26
CA ARG A 37 -9.25 6.03 9.91
C ARG A 37 -9.61 4.90 10.87
N ARG A 38 -9.49 3.64 10.44
CA ARG A 38 -9.83 2.48 11.28
C ARG A 38 -8.86 2.34 12.46
N HIS A 39 -7.57 2.53 12.21
CA HIS A 39 -6.54 2.37 13.25
C HIS A 39 -6.51 3.48 14.31
N PHE A 40 -7.02 4.68 13.99
CA PHE A 40 -7.10 5.78 14.96
C PHE A 40 -8.47 5.91 15.62
N ARG A 41 -9.51 5.29 15.05
CA ARG A 41 -10.85 5.24 15.66
C ARG A 41 -10.92 4.23 16.81
N ASP A 42 -10.14 3.16 16.74
CA ASP A 42 -10.14 2.07 17.69
C ASP A 42 -8.85 2.10 18.53
N GLU A 43 -8.97 2.32 19.85
CA GLU A 43 -7.82 2.44 20.75
C GLU A 43 -6.99 1.15 20.84
N ASP A 44 -7.59 -0.01 20.53
CA ASP A 44 -6.94 -1.31 20.54
C ASP A 44 -6.25 -1.65 19.19
N ALA A 45 -6.39 -0.81 18.17
CA ALA A 45 -5.87 -1.10 16.84
C ALA A 45 -4.34 -0.97 16.76
N ASP A 46 -3.65 -2.09 16.56
CA ASP A 46 -2.19 -2.13 16.46
C ASP A 46 -1.66 -1.79 15.05
N LEU A 47 -1.61 -0.49 14.73
CA LEU A 47 -0.98 -0.02 13.47
C LEU A 47 0.48 -0.45 13.37
N ARG A 48 1.20 -0.53 14.51
CA ARG A 48 2.62 -0.87 14.51
C ARG A 48 2.83 -2.37 14.20
N GLY A 49 1.97 -3.23 14.73
CA GLY A 49 1.89 -4.65 14.39
C GLY A 49 1.58 -4.86 12.92
N LEU A 50 0.54 -4.18 12.41
CA LEU A 50 0.18 -4.23 11.00
C LEU A 50 1.38 -3.85 10.11
N LEU A 51 2.05 -2.72 10.38
CA LEU A 51 3.19 -2.30 9.56
C LEU A 51 4.36 -3.28 9.62
N ARG A 52 4.58 -3.95 10.76
CA ARG A 52 5.60 -5.01 10.88
C ARG A 52 5.25 -6.23 10.04
N ASP A 53 3.97 -6.61 10.01
CA ASP A 53 3.51 -7.72 9.18
C ASP A 53 3.66 -7.39 7.69
N TRP A 54 3.38 -6.14 7.30
CA TRP A 54 3.60 -5.68 5.93
C TRP A 54 5.07 -5.51 5.55
N GLU A 55 5.96 -5.22 6.52
CA GLU A 55 7.40 -5.25 6.31
C GLU A 55 7.83 -6.68 5.93
N ARG A 56 7.39 -7.68 6.70
CA ARG A 56 7.65 -9.09 6.39
C ARG A 56 7.04 -9.52 5.07
N TRP A 57 5.77 -9.20 4.84
CA TRP A 57 5.07 -9.54 3.61
C TRP A 57 5.76 -8.94 2.37
N SER A 58 6.28 -7.71 2.47
CA SER A 58 7.04 -7.09 1.37
C SER A 58 8.33 -7.84 1.06
N ALA A 59 9.01 -8.37 2.09
CA ALA A 59 10.20 -9.19 1.90
C ALA A 59 9.86 -10.57 1.28
N GLU A 60 8.80 -11.22 1.73
CA GLU A 60 8.31 -12.48 1.16
C GLU A 60 7.82 -12.30 -0.29
N LEU A 61 7.14 -11.19 -0.58
CA LEU A 61 6.74 -10.82 -1.93
C LEU A 61 7.96 -10.67 -2.84
N LEU A 62 8.97 -9.89 -2.40
CA LEU A 62 10.20 -9.70 -3.15
C LEU A 62 10.90 -11.03 -3.43
N GLU A 63 11.14 -11.84 -2.40
CA GLU A 63 11.80 -13.15 -2.54
C GLU A 63 11.05 -14.03 -3.53
N SER A 64 9.75 -14.20 -3.34
CA SER A 64 8.94 -15.09 -4.19
C SER A 64 8.88 -14.62 -5.64
N HIS A 65 8.79 -13.31 -5.90
CA HIS A 65 8.65 -12.77 -7.25
C HIS A 65 9.98 -12.60 -7.98
N VAL A 66 11.10 -12.47 -7.26
CA VAL A 66 12.45 -12.60 -7.87
C VAL A 66 12.72 -14.06 -8.22
N SER A 67 12.39 -14.99 -7.33
CA SER A 67 12.54 -16.44 -7.56
C SER A 67 11.61 -16.95 -8.66
N PHE A 68 10.37 -16.44 -8.71
CA PHE A 68 9.33 -16.86 -9.67
C PHE A 68 8.57 -15.64 -10.23
N PRO A 69 9.15 -14.90 -11.20
CA PRO A 69 8.53 -13.68 -11.76
C PRO A 69 7.12 -13.90 -12.35
N VAL A 70 6.78 -15.13 -12.73
CA VAL A 70 5.45 -15.49 -13.20
C VAL A 70 4.34 -15.19 -12.16
N LEU A 71 4.67 -15.20 -10.87
CA LEU A 71 3.73 -14.89 -9.78
C LEU A 71 3.13 -13.48 -9.87
N ALA A 72 3.86 -12.52 -10.45
CA ALA A 72 3.41 -11.14 -10.60
C ALA A 72 2.14 -11.02 -11.46
N TYR A 73 1.96 -11.93 -12.42
CA TYR A 73 0.83 -11.92 -13.35
C TYR A 73 -0.45 -12.55 -12.76
N PHE A 74 -0.34 -13.31 -11.67
CA PHE A 74 -1.52 -13.85 -11.01
C PHE A 74 -2.24 -12.72 -10.27
N ARG A 75 -3.46 -12.39 -10.73
CA ARG A 75 -4.35 -11.43 -10.05
C ARG A 75 -4.77 -11.96 -8.68
N SER A 76 -5.11 -11.03 -7.79
CA SER A 76 -5.69 -11.39 -6.50
C SER A 76 -7.10 -11.96 -6.68
N GLN A 77 -7.57 -12.73 -5.70
CA GLN A 77 -8.79 -13.53 -5.84
C GLN A 77 -10.09 -12.72 -5.95
N HIS A 78 -10.08 -11.45 -5.53
CA HIS A 78 -11.23 -10.55 -5.60
C HIS A 78 -10.96 -9.42 -6.59
N ASP A 79 -11.97 -9.03 -7.38
CA ASP A 79 -11.85 -8.06 -8.47
C ASP A 79 -11.34 -6.68 -8.02
N ASP A 80 -11.64 -6.30 -6.78
CA ASP A 80 -11.24 -5.02 -6.16
C ASP A 80 -9.89 -5.10 -5.41
N GLN A 81 -9.25 -6.27 -5.38
CA GLN A 81 -7.99 -6.49 -4.70
C GLN A 81 -6.84 -6.61 -5.69
N SER A 82 -5.71 -5.97 -5.36
CA SER A 82 -4.47 -6.08 -6.11
C SER A 82 -3.29 -6.02 -5.17
N TRP A 83 -2.34 -6.95 -5.33
CA TRP A 83 -1.09 -6.92 -4.58
C TRP A 83 -0.29 -5.63 -4.84
N VAL A 84 -0.36 -5.08 -6.06
CA VAL A 84 0.25 -3.78 -6.40
C VAL A 84 -0.46 -2.67 -5.64
N ALA A 85 -1.79 -2.70 -5.59
CA ALA A 85 -2.56 -1.70 -4.87
C ALA A 85 -2.34 -1.77 -3.35
N ALA A 86 -2.34 -2.97 -2.78
CA ALA A 86 -2.03 -3.21 -1.38
C ALA A 86 -0.65 -2.68 -0.99
N LEU A 87 0.39 -3.04 -1.74
CA LEU A 87 1.76 -2.57 -1.50
C LEU A 87 1.87 -1.04 -1.63
N THR A 88 1.15 -0.44 -2.58
CA THR A 88 1.10 1.01 -2.76
C THR A 88 0.40 1.69 -1.58
N ALA A 89 -0.75 1.18 -1.12
CA ALA A 89 -1.47 1.72 0.03
C ALA A 89 -0.62 1.69 1.32
N ILE A 90 0.20 0.65 1.51
CA ILE A 90 1.14 0.57 2.63
C ILE A 90 2.26 1.59 2.51
N LEU A 91 2.82 1.79 1.31
CA LEU A 91 3.81 2.84 1.05
C LEU A 91 3.25 4.23 1.37
N ASP A 92 1.99 4.48 0.99
CA ASP A 92 1.27 5.72 1.26
C ASP A 92 1.09 5.98 2.75
N VAL A 93 0.60 4.98 3.49
CA VAL A 93 0.44 5.04 4.95
C VAL A 93 1.79 5.30 5.60
N CYS A 94 2.84 4.58 5.20
CA CYS A 94 4.17 4.77 5.76
C CYS A 94 4.72 6.17 5.44
N ALA A 95 4.53 6.68 4.23
CA ALA A 95 4.94 8.02 3.85
C ALA A 95 4.24 9.09 4.70
N LEU A 96 2.93 8.94 4.94
CA LEU A 96 2.15 9.82 5.82
C LEU A 96 2.61 9.73 7.28
N VAL A 97 2.75 8.52 7.83
CA VAL A 97 3.19 8.30 9.22
C VAL A 97 4.59 8.90 9.44
N VAL A 98 5.50 8.73 8.49
CA VAL A 98 6.90 9.19 8.62
C VAL A 98 7.04 10.71 8.43
N ALA A 99 6.20 11.32 7.59
CA ALA A 99 6.34 12.73 7.22
C ALA A 99 5.28 13.64 7.86
N ARG A 100 4.02 13.24 7.96
CA ARG A 100 2.91 14.13 8.30
C ARG A 100 2.28 13.87 9.67
N ILE A 101 2.23 12.65 10.19
CA ILE A 101 1.56 12.39 11.47
C ILE A 101 2.38 12.91 12.66
N GLU A 102 1.73 13.65 13.57
CA GLU A 102 2.35 14.36 14.71
C GLU A 102 2.74 13.43 15.88
N GLU A 103 2.26 12.19 15.89
CA GLU A 103 2.50 11.22 16.95
C GLU A 103 3.98 10.84 17.15
N ARG A 104 4.25 10.09 18.23
CA ARG A 104 5.58 9.58 18.56
C ARG A 104 6.24 8.95 17.33
N PRO A 105 7.56 9.13 17.14
CA PRO A 105 8.29 8.47 16.06
C PRO A 105 7.94 6.98 16.00
N MET A 106 7.59 6.53 14.81
CA MET A 106 7.31 5.12 14.53
C MET A 106 8.43 4.55 13.63
N PRO A 107 9.55 4.06 14.21
CA PRO A 107 10.63 3.44 13.45
C PRO A 107 10.14 2.32 12.51
N THR A 108 9.15 1.54 12.95
CA THR A 108 8.54 0.48 12.15
C THR A 108 8.04 1.01 10.80
N ALA A 109 7.33 2.14 10.75
CA ALA A 109 6.88 2.73 9.48
C ALA A 109 8.05 3.06 8.53
N ARG A 110 9.22 3.45 9.05
CA ARG A 110 10.41 3.68 8.20
C ARG A 110 11.00 2.38 7.66
N LEU A 111 11.03 1.33 8.46
CA LEU A 111 11.51 0.01 8.06
C LEU A 111 10.56 -0.62 7.02
N THR A 112 9.26 -0.60 7.30
CA THR A 112 8.22 -1.02 6.35
C THR A 112 8.30 -0.25 5.05
N PHE A 113 8.42 1.09 5.09
CA PHE A 113 8.61 1.90 3.88
C PHE A 113 9.85 1.48 3.09
N ALA A 114 10.98 1.28 3.78
CA ALA A 114 12.23 0.92 3.14
C ALA A 114 12.11 -0.45 2.44
N MET A 115 11.51 -1.45 3.10
CA MET A 115 11.33 -2.79 2.54
C MET A 115 10.30 -2.81 1.41
N ALA A 116 9.14 -2.18 1.59
CA ALA A 116 8.12 -2.09 0.55
C ALA A 116 8.64 -1.38 -0.71
N ARG A 117 9.39 -0.29 -0.54
CA ARG A 117 10.02 0.43 -1.65
C ARG A 117 11.06 -0.43 -2.34
N HIS A 118 11.89 -1.15 -1.58
CA HIS A 118 12.88 -2.07 -2.12
C HIS A 118 12.21 -3.14 -2.99
N ALA A 119 11.12 -3.75 -2.50
CA ALA A 119 10.35 -4.72 -3.27
C ALA A 119 9.87 -4.14 -4.62
N VAL A 120 9.26 -2.96 -4.60
CA VAL A 120 8.77 -2.30 -5.82
C VAL A 120 9.89 -1.99 -6.82
N VAL A 121 11.02 -1.47 -6.33
CA VAL A 121 12.19 -1.10 -7.17
C VAL A 121 12.80 -2.33 -7.83
N ASP A 122 13.01 -3.39 -7.06
CA ASP A 122 13.61 -4.63 -7.57
C ASP A 122 12.69 -5.35 -8.54
N LEU A 123 11.38 -5.35 -8.30
CA LEU A 123 10.42 -5.91 -9.25
C LEU A 123 10.42 -5.15 -10.57
N CYS A 124 10.55 -3.82 -10.56
CA CYS A 124 10.77 -3.06 -11.79
C CYS A 124 12.05 -3.51 -12.50
N ALA A 125 13.14 -3.75 -11.76
CA ALA A 125 14.39 -4.24 -12.34
C ALA A 125 14.24 -5.64 -12.96
N VAL A 126 13.58 -6.57 -12.27
CA VAL A 126 13.27 -7.93 -12.78
C VAL A 126 12.51 -7.87 -14.11
N PHE A 127 11.53 -6.98 -14.23
CA PHE A 127 10.74 -6.80 -15.45
C PHE A 127 11.34 -5.79 -16.44
N SER A 128 12.56 -5.28 -16.19
CA SER A 128 13.24 -4.26 -17.02
C SER A 128 12.38 -3.00 -17.26
N LEU A 129 11.57 -2.63 -16.28
CA LEU A 129 10.68 -1.48 -16.34
C LEU A 129 11.42 -0.20 -15.98
N LYS A 130 11.19 0.85 -16.75
CA LYS A 130 11.68 2.19 -16.44
C LYS A 130 10.70 2.89 -15.48
N PRO A 131 11.18 3.51 -14.38
CA PRO A 131 10.31 4.31 -13.51
C PRO A 131 9.65 5.40 -14.33
N THR A 132 8.32 5.43 -14.32
CA THR A 132 7.53 6.31 -15.18
C THR A 132 6.70 7.21 -14.29
N PRO A 133 6.81 8.56 -14.41
CA PRO A 133 5.96 9.46 -13.65
C PRO A 133 4.48 9.11 -13.88
N PRO A 134 3.64 9.12 -12.84
CA PRO A 134 2.21 8.90 -13.02
C PRO A 134 1.64 9.96 -13.97
N PRO A 135 0.71 9.58 -14.88
CA PRO A 135 0.16 10.50 -15.88
C PRO A 135 -0.63 11.65 -15.23
N VAL A 136 -1.16 11.41 -14.04
CA VAL A 136 -1.82 12.38 -13.17
C VAL A 136 -1.23 12.20 -11.78
N ASP A 137 -0.99 13.30 -11.05
CA ASP A 137 -0.64 13.19 -9.63
C ASP A 137 -1.78 12.47 -8.90
N ARG A 138 -1.47 11.41 -8.16
CA ARG A 138 -2.46 10.61 -7.42
C ARG A 138 -2.98 11.33 -6.18
N LEU A 139 -2.25 12.34 -5.71
CA LEU A 139 -2.64 13.19 -4.58
C LEU A 139 -2.41 14.67 -4.93
N PRO A 140 -3.22 15.23 -5.84
CA PRO A 140 -3.22 16.66 -6.11
C PRO A 140 -3.69 17.44 -4.86
N PRO A 141 -3.48 18.76 -4.78
CA PRO A 141 -3.84 19.55 -3.60
C PRO A 141 -5.31 19.41 -3.15
N SER A 142 -6.24 19.17 -4.08
CA SER A 142 -7.65 18.93 -3.75
C SER A 142 -7.87 17.61 -3.01
N GLU A 143 -7.23 16.53 -3.47
CA GLU A 143 -7.31 15.22 -2.81
C GLU A 143 -6.52 15.20 -1.51
N GLU A 144 -5.42 15.95 -1.41
CA GLU A 144 -4.69 16.12 -0.15
C GLU A 144 -5.58 16.77 0.93
N LYS A 145 -6.31 17.82 0.56
CA LYS A 145 -7.28 18.45 1.47
C LYS A 145 -8.42 17.52 1.84
N ARG A 146 -8.90 16.69 0.90
CA ARG A 146 -9.93 15.67 1.14
C ARG A 146 -9.43 14.61 2.11
N LEU A 147 -8.20 14.12 1.93
CA LEU A 147 -7.52 13.20 2.83
C LEU A 147 -7.40 13.78 4.24
N GLU A 148 -6.90 15.01 4.36
CA GLU A 148 -6.79 15.73 5.65
C GLU A 148 -8.14 15.81 6.36
N THR A 149 -9.18 16.22 5.64
CA THR A 149 -10.55 16.32 6.18
C THR A 149 -11.07 14.96 6.65
N PHE A 150 -10.82 13.91 5.86
CA PHE A 150 -11.31 12.57 6.15
C PHE A 150 -10.70 11.96 7.42
N VAL A 151 -9.39 12.10 7.60
CA VAL A 151 -8.69 11.54 8.78
C VAL A 151 -8.85 12.42 10.03
N ALA A 152 -9.07 13.73 9.86
CA ALA A 152 -9.36 14.63 10.97
C ALA A 152 -10.65 14.23 11.73
N ALA A 153 -11.61 13.59 11.05
CA ALA A 153 -12.83 13.07 11.67
C ALA A 153 -12.59 12.01 12.75
N VAL A 154 -11.41 11.38 12.77
CA VAL A 154 -10.99 10.43 13.82
C VAL A 154 -9.82 10.96 14.66
N GLY A 155 -9.58 12.27 14.64
CA GLY A 155 -8.58 12.92 15.50
C GLY A 155 -7.13 12.84 15.00
N VAL A 156 -6.88 12.26 13.82
CA VAL A 156 -5.55 12.29 13.18
C VAL A 156 -5.22 13.73 12.77
N ARG A 157 -4.10 14.25 13.26
CA ARG A 157 -3.58 15.56 12.88
C ARG A 157 -2.32 15.43 12.03
N PHE A 158 -2.34 16.08 10.87
CA PHE A 158 -1.16 16.22 10.03
C PHE A 158 -0.41 17.50 10.39
N ARG A 159 0.90 17.38 10.47
CA ARG A 159 1.83 18.51 10.43
C ARG A 159 1.63 19.27 9.13
N THR A 160 1.59 20.59 9.23
CA THR A 160 1.34 21.51 8.11
C THR A 160 2.54 22.39 7.80
N ASP A 161 3.66 22.20 8.49
CA ASP A 161 4.89 22.93 8.21
C ASP A 161 5.48 22.54 6.84
N GLU A 162 6.16 23.50 6.21
CA GLU A 162 6.73 23.30 4.88
C GLU A 162 7.72 22.14 4.83
N ALA A 163 8.47 21.88 5.91
CA ALA A 163 9.45 20.81 5.95
C ALA A 163 8.79 19.42 5.97
N SER A 164 7.68 19.24 6.70
CA SER A 164 6.91 17.99 6.68
C SER A 164 6.23 17.73 5.33
N ALA A 165 5.70 18.78 4.70
CA ALA A 165 5.15 18.70 3.34
C ALA A 165 6.22 18.34 2.30
N ALA A 166 7.38 19.00 2.35
CA ALA A 166 8.51 18.72 1.47
C ALA A 166 9.03 17.28 1.66
N LYS A 167 9.14 16.83 2.92
CA LYS A 167 9.53 15.45 3.24
C LYS A 167 8.53 14.43 2.69
N PHE A 168 7.24 14.70 2.82
CA PHE A 168 6.19 13.82 2.30
C PHE A 168 6.27 13.69 0.78
N LYS A 169 6.41 14.82 0.06
CA LYS A 169 6.65 14.86 -1.39
C LYS A 169 7.91 14.09 -1.78
N ALA A 170 8.99 14.24 -1.03
CA ALA A 170 10.24 13.52 -1.28
C ALA A 170 10.08 12.00 -1.13
N LEU A 171 9.39 11.53 -0.07
CA LEU A 171 9.09 10.11 0.10
C LEU A 171 8.26 9.56 -1.06
N ARG A 172 7.21 10.28 -1.48
CA ARG A 172 6.36 9.90 -2.63
C ARG A 172 7.18 9.75 -3.91
N ALA A 173 8.09 10.68 -4.19
CA ALA A 173 8.97 10.62 -5.36
C ALA A 173 9.87 9.37 -5.40
N MET A 174 10.10 8.72 -4.25
CA MET A 174 10.94 7.52 -4.17
C MET A 174 10.21 6.23 -4.60
N TYR A 175 8.88 6.22 -4.69
CA TYR A 175 8.12 5.00 -5.04
C TYR A 175 7.05 5.20 -6.12
N GLU A 176 6.40 6.38 -6.20
CA GLU A 176 5.29 6.62 -7.14
C GLU A 176 5.65 6.27 -8.60
N PRO A 177 6.84 6.64 -9.14
CA PRO A 177 7.18 6.29 -10.52
C PRO A 177 7.36 4.78 -10.77
N TYR A 178 7.73 4.03 -9.72
CA TYR A 178 7.96 2.59 -9.81
C TYR A 178 6.64 1.82 -9.69
N VAL A 179 5.78 2.18 -8.73
CA VAL A 179 4.45 1.58 -8.63
C VAL A 179 3.61 1.88 -9.87
N GLN A 180 3.75 3.07 -10.47
CA GLN A 180 3.11 3.39 -11.74
C GLN A 180 3.58 2.49 -12.88
N ALA A 181 4.89 2.24 -12.97
CA ALA A 181 5.45 1.37 -14.00
C ALA A 181 4.92 -0.07 -13.87
N LEU A 182 4.90 -0.61 -12.64
CA LEU A 182 4.31 -1.93 -12.36
C LEU A 182 2.81 -1.97 -12.66
N SER A 183 2.06 -0.96 -12.23
CA SER A 183 0.62 -0.83 -12.47
C SER A 183 0.29 -0.88 -13.96
N SER A 184 1.05 -0.12 -14.77
CA SER A 184 0.86 -0.06 -16.22
C SER A 184 1.24 -1.38 -16.89
N PHE A 185 2.34 -2.00 -16.45
CA PHE A 185 2.83 -3.26 -17.00
C PHE A 185 1.90 -4.45 -16.70
N LEU A 186 1.39 -4.53 -15.47
CA LEU A 186 0.54 -5.63 -15.00
C LEU A 186 -0.95 -5.39 -15.22
N ILE A 187 -1.34 -4.20 -15.68
CA ILE A 187 -2.73 -3.78 -15.85
C ILE A 187 -3.49 -3.96 -14.53
N MET A 188 -2.92 -3.38 -13.46
CA MET A 188 -3.47 -3.37 -12.10
C MET A 188 -3.55 -1.92 -11.63
N PRO A 189 -4.74 -1.33 -11.45
CA PRO A 189 -4.87 0.08 -11.09
C PRO A 189 -4.26 0.39 -9.72
N LEU A 190 -3.67 1.58 -9.58
CA LEU A 190 -3.20 2.08 -8.30
C LEU A 190 -4.38 2.52 -7.41
N PRO A 191 -4.25 2.44 -6.08
CA PRO A 191 -5.32 2.82 -5.17
C PRO A 191 -5.44 4.34 -5.08
N GLU A 192 -6.65 4.83 -4.85
CA GLU A 192 -6.84 6.22 -4.43
C GLU A 192 -6.37 6.42 -2.98
N TRP A 193 -6.11 7.67 -2.60
CA TRP A 193 -5.74 7.99 -1.22
C TRP A 193 -6.93 7.97 -0.26
N VAL A 194 -8.11 8.32 -0.77
CA VAL A 194 -9.39 8.33 -0.06
C VAL A 194 -10.41 7.58 -0.90
N SER A 195 -11.13 6.62 -0.32
CA SER A 195 -12.15 5.88 -1.05
C SER A 195 -13.22 6.81 -1.65
N PRO A 196 -13.73 6.56 -2.87
CA PRO A 196 -14.86 7.30 -3.44
C PRO A 196 -16.07 7.29 -2.49
N GLU A 197 -16.85 8.37 -2.49
CA GLU A 197 -18.07 8.44 -1.68
C GLU A 197 -19.05 7.32 -2.09
N GLY A 198 -19.52 6.54 -1.12
CA GLY A 198 -20.54 5.50 -1.34
C GLY A 198 -20.03 4.07 -1.55
N VAL A 199 -18.71 3.84 -1.58
CA VAL A 199 -18.15 2.47 -1.57
C VAL A 199 -18.41 1.84 -0.19
N LYS A 200 -19.41 0.95 -0.12
CA LYS A 200 -19.65 0.11 1.07
C LYS A 200 -18.57 -0.94 1.15
N ASP A 201 -18.09 -1.22 2.37
CA ASP A 201 -17.15 -2.32 2.57
C ASP A 201 -17.75 -3.63 2.05
N THR A 202 -17.01 -4.34 1.21
CA THR A 202 -17.47 -5.56 0.53
C THR A 202 -17.91 -6.65 1.53
N TRP A 203 -17.35 -6.66 2.75
CA TRP A 203 -17.76 -7.59 3.81
C TRP A 203 -19.16 -7.33 4.39
N HIS A 204 -19.74 -6.14 4.18
CA HIS A 204 -21.13 -5.87 4.52
C HIS A 204 -22.14 -6.40 3.48
N THR A 205 -21.66 -6.83 2.31
CA THR A 205 -22.53 -7.18 1.17
C THR A 205 -22.66 -8.70 0.97
N MET A 206 -21.99 -9.52 1.79
CA MET A 206 -22.09 -10.99 1.75
C MET A 206 -22.92 -11.56 2.92
N ALA A 207 -24.11 -10.99 3.16
CA ALA A 207 -25.13 -11.56 4.03
C ALA A 207 -26.39 -11.90 3.23
#